data_AF-A0A6A4JDH4-F1
#
_entry.id   AF-A0A6A4JDH4-F1
#
_cell.length_a   1.000
_cell.length_b   1.000
_cell.length_c   1.000
_cell.angle_alpha   90.00
_cell.angle_beta   90.00
_cell.angle_gamma   90.00
#
_symmetry.space_group_name_H-M   'P 1'
#
loop_
_entity.id
_entity.type
_entity.pdbx_description
1 polymer ?
#
loop_
_entity_poly.entity_id
_entity_poly.type
_entity_poly.pdbx_seq_one_letter_code
_entity_poly.pdbx_strand_id
1 'polypeptide(L)'
;MAVLGSSSCGPKIKEMWEQEKEHRAKFEELLYQRRVRPTFLLPIWHVGGFMLGAGSALLGEKGAMACTVAVESVIVDHYNDQLRTLSTDERLSVSSENQELCQTIKKFRDDEQEHHDTGIKYGAMEAPFYDALTTTIKAICKVAIEISKKI
;
A
#
# COMPACT_ATOMS: atom_id res chain seq x y z
N MET A 1 -2.80 -3.16 -18.62
CA MET A 1 -3.50 -1.99 -18.04
C MET A 1 -4.54 -1.52 -19.04
N ALA A 2 -5.83 -1.58 -18.69
CA ALA A 2 -6.93 -1.37 -19.64
C ALA A 2 -7.38 0.10 -19.79
N VAL A 3 -7.25 0.91 -18.73
CA VAL A 3 -7.75 2.29 -18.71
C VAL A 3 -6.62 3.31 -18.92
N LEU A 4 -5.50 3.15 -18.21
CA LEU A 4 -4.35 4.07 -18.25
C LEU A 4 -3.14 3.45 -18.97
N GLY A 5 -3.36 2.47 -19.84
CA GLY A 5 -2.25 1.76 -20.51
C GLY A 5 -1.44 2.64 -21.46
N SER A 6 -2.09 3.61 -22.09
CA SER A 6 -1.52 4.52 -23.09
C SER A 6 -1.29 5.94 -22.57
N SER A 7 -1.48 6.17 -21.27
CA SER A 7 -1.27 7.47 -20.64
C SER A 7 0.20 7.82 -20.46
N SER A 8 0.48 9.09 -20.15
CA SER A 8 1.82 9.57 -19.83
C SER A 8 2.43 8.86 -18.61
N CYS A 9 1.58 8.52 -17.63
CA CYS A 9 1.97 7.83 -16.41
C CYS A 9 1.94 6.29 -16.50
N GLY A 10 1.44 5.73 -17.61
CA GLY A 10 1.28 4.27 -17.79
C GLY A 10 2.56 3.47 -17.49
N PRO A 11 3.72 3.81 -18.06
CA PRO A 11 4.98 3.12 -17.76
C PRO A 11 5.33 3.09 -16.28
N LYS A 12 5.13 4.21 -15.54
CA LYS A 12 5.42 4.28 -14.11
C LYS A 12 4.40 3.49 -13.29
N ILE A 13 3.11 3.52 -13.64
CA ILE A 13 2.09 2.66 -13.01
C ILE A 13 2.47 1.18 -13.18
N LYS A 14 3.01 0.79 -14.34
CA LYS A 14 3.46 -0.58 -14.57
C LYS A 14 4.64 -0.95 -13.69
N GLU A 15 5.60 -0.05 -13.52
CA GLU A 15 6.76 -0.23 -12.64
C GLU A 15 6.31 -0.44 -11.19
N MET A 16 5.47 0.46 -10.68
CA MET A 16 4.87 0.35 -9.33
C MET A 16 4.13 -0.99 -9.17
N TRP A 17 3.35 -1.39 -10.19
CA TRP A 17 2.65 -2.67 -10.17
C TRP A 17 3.57 -3.90 -10.10
N GLU A 18 4.76 -3.86 -10.72
CA GLU A 18 5.73 -4.94 -10.55
C GLU A 18 6.34 -4.94 -9.14
N GLN A 19 6.59 -3.77 -8.56
CA GLN A 19 7.03 -3.64 -7.16
C GLN A 19 5.98 -4.23 -6.19
N GLU A 20 4.70 -3.89 -6.36
CA GLU A 20 3.59 -4.43 -5.55
C GLU A 20 3.49 -5.96 -5.62
N LYS A 21 3.75 -6.56 -6.79
CA LYS A 21 3.78 -8.01 -6.91
C LYS A 21 4.91 -8.63 -6.11
N GLU A 22 6.10 -8.02 -6.14
CA GLU A 22 7.23 -8.48 -5.34
C GLU A 22 6.93 -8.37 -3.84
N HIS A 23 6.32 -7.25 -3.41
CA HIS A 23 5.89 -7.05 -2.04
C HIS A 23 4.90 -8.12 -1.60
N ARG A 24 3.85 -8.34 -2.39
CA ARG A 24 2.84 -9.37 -2.13
C ARG A 24 3.46 -10.76 -2.05
N ALA A 25 4.29 -11.12 -3.02
CA ALA A 25 4.95 -12.43 -3.04
C ALA A 25 5.82 -12.64 -1.80
N LYS A 26 6.56 -11.60 -1.37
CA LYS A 26 7.38 -11.67 -0.17
C LYS A 26 6.54 -11.82 1.11
N PHE A 27 5.44 -11.11 1.24
CA PHE A 27 4.56 -11.28 2.39
C PHE A 27 3.87 -12.64 2.41
N GLU A 28 3.44 -13.18 1.26
CA GLU A 28 2.89 -14.53 1.17
C GLU A 28 3.92 -15.59 1.63
N GLU A 29 5.18 -15.45 1.21
CA GLU A 29 6.29 -16.28 1.68
C GLU A 29 6.46 -16.19 3.21
N LEU A 30 6.47 -14.96 3.75
CA LEU A 30 6.64 -14.72 5.19
C LEU A 30 5.48 -15.26 6.02
N LEU A 31 4.24 -15.11 5.54
CA LEU A 31 3.05 -15.68 6.19
C LEU A 31 3.17 -17.21 6.30
N TYR A 32 3.61 -17.87 5.23
CA TYR A 32 3.82 -19.31 5.23
C TYR A 32 4.95 -19.73 6.19
N GLN A 33 6.12 -19.09 6.11
CA GLN A 33 7.28 -19.39 6.96
C GLN A 33 6.95 -19.24 8.45
N ARG A 34 6.22 -18.17 8.80
CA ARG A 34 5.85 -17.85 10.18
C ARG A 34 4.56 -18.54 10.64
N ARG A 35 3.92 -19.33 9.77
CA ARG A 35 2.65 -20.03 10.03
C ARG A 35 1.53 -19.09 10.49
N VAL A 36 1.51 -17.87 9.95
CA VAL A 36 0.49 -16.87 10.22
C VAL A 36 -0.62 -17.03 9.19
N ARG A 37 -1.87 -17.16 9.65
CA ARG A 37 -3.02 -17.15 8.73
C ARG A 37 -3.30 -15.71 8.28
N PRO A 38 -3.59 -15.48 6.99
CA PRO A 38 -4.10 -14.18 6.54
C PRO A 38 -5.49 -13.92 7.13
N THR A 39 -5.89 -12.64 7.12
CA THR A 39 -7.24 -12.22 7.53
C THR A 39 -8.32 -12.95 6.73
N PHE A 40 -9.43 -13.31 7.39
CA PHE A 40 -10.59 -13.90 6.71
C PHE A 40 -11.22 -12.95 5.67
N LEU A 41 -10.99 -11.64 5.83
CA LEU A 41 -11.55 -10.61 4.96
C LEU A 41 -10.76 -10.41 3.65
N LEU A 42 -9.69 -11.16 3.43
CA LEU A 42 -8.83 -11.02 2.25
C LEU A 42 -9.60 -11.03 0.91
N PRO A 43 -10.61 -11.90 0.68
CA PRO A 43 -11.39 -11.87 -0.55
C PRO A 43 -12.15 -10.56 -0.75
N ILE A 44 -12.66 -9.97 0.34
CA ILE A 44 -13.39 -8.69 0.30
C ILE A 44 -12.43 -7.56 -0.05
N TRP A 45 -11.24 -7.55 0.55
CA TRP A 45 -10.22 -6.54 0.28
C TRP A 45 -9.63 -6.64 -1.13
N HIS A 46 -9.50 -7.83 -1.69
CA HIS A 46 -9.10 -8.00 -3.10
C HIS A 46 -10.11 -7.33 -4.04
N VAL A 47 -11.40 -7.56 -3.85
CA VAL A 47 -12.45 -6.94 -4.67
C VAL A 47 -12.49 -5.43 -4.41
N GLY A 48 -12.41 -5.00 -3.15
CA GLY A 48 -12.40 -3.61 -2.75
C GLY A 48 -11.25 -2.81 -3.37
N GLY A 49 -10.02 -3.33 -3.28
CA GLY A 49 -8.83 -2.70 -3.88
C GLY A 49 -8.93 -2.58 -5.40
N PHE A 50 -9.43 -3.63 -6.07
CA PHE A 50 -9.66 -3.58 -7.52
C PHE A 50 -10.70 -2.52 -7.89
N MET A 51 -11.84 -2.47 -7.19
CA MET A 51 -12.89 -1.47 -7.45
C MET A 51 -12.39 -0.05 -7.20
N LEU A 52 -11.62 0.16 -6.13
CA LEU A 52 -11.04 1.46 -5.81
C LEU A 52 -10.06 1.91 -6.90
N GLY A 53 -9.14 1.05 -7.33
CA GLY A 53 -8.19 1.36 -8.40
C GLY A 53 -8.85 1.56 -9.77
N ALA A 54 -9.83 0.73 -10.12
CA ALA A 54 -10.60 0.89 -11.36
C ALA A 54 -11.42 2.19 -11.34
N GLY A 55 -12.10 2.48 -10.24
CA GLY A 55 -12.91 3.68 -10.06
C GLY A 55 -12.08 4.95 -10.13
N SER A 56 -10.91 4.98 -9.49
CA SER A 56 -10.00 6.13 -9.55
C SER A 56 -9.39 6.31 -10.93
N ALA A 57 -9.08 5.22 -11.65
CA ALA A 57 -8.63 5.29 -13.04
C ALA A 57 -9.68 5.85 -14.01
N LEU A 58 -10.97 5.63 -13.75
CA LEU A 58 -12.06 6.24 -14.53
C LEU A 58 -12.15 7.76 -14.33
N LEU A 59 -11.62 8.29 -13.23
CA LEU A 59 -11.46 9.74 -13.00
C LEU A 59 -10.22 10.31 -13.72
N GLY A 60 -9.51 9.49 -14.50
CA GLY A 60 -8.33 9.87 -15.28
C GLY A 60 -7.02 9.68 -14.52
N GLU A 61 -5.91 10.10 -15.16
CA GLU A 61 -4.55 9.93 -14.65
C GLU A 61 -4.38 10.53 -13.24
N LYS A 62 -4.86 11.76 -13.05
CA LYS A 62 -4.77 12.47 -11.77
C LYS A 62 -5.61 11.82 -10.68
N GLY A 63 -6.79 11.29 -11.03
CA GLY A 63 -7.65 10.56 -10.09
C GLY A 63 -6.99 9.26 -9.61
N ALA A 64 -6.36 8.51 -10.51
CA ALA A 64 -5.58 7.33 -10.14
C ALA A 64 -4.39 7.70 -9.25
N MET A 65 -3.64 8.75 -9.59
CA MET A 65 -2.52 9.21 -8.78
C MET A 65 -2.96 9.73 -7.40
N ALA A 66 -4.12 10.39 -7.30
CA ALA A 66 -4.71 10.79 -6.02
C ALA A 66 -5.06 9.58 -5.15
N CYS A 67 -5.60 8.52 -5.76
CA CYS A 67 -5.85 7.27 -5.06
C CYS A 67 -4.54 6.65 -4.54
N THR A 68 -3.50 6.57 -5.39
CA THR A 68 -2.16 6.08 -4.99
C THR A 68 -1.62 6.88 -3.81
N VAL A 69 -1.57 8.21 -3.91
CA VAL A 69 -1.10 9.08 -2.82
C VAL A 69 -1.86 8.84 -1.52
N ALA A 70 -3.19 8.70 -1.60
CA ALA A 70 -4.02 8.49 -0.44
C ALA A 70 -3.76 7.13 0.22
N VAL A 71 -3.67 6.05 -0.56
CA VAL A 71 -3.37 4.70 -0.07
C VAL A 71 -1.97 4.64 0.51
N GLU A 72 -0.95 5.07 -0.24
CA GLU A 72 0.44 4.93 0.18
C GLU A 72 0.79 5.76 1.40
N SER A 73 0.14 6.90 1.60
CA SER A 73 0.24 7.63 2.87
C SER A 73 -0.10 6.73 4.07
N VAL A 74 -1.17 5.93 3.96
CA VAL A 74 -1.61 5.04 5.06
C VAL A 74 -0.69 3.83 5.17
N ILE A 75 -0.22 3.28 4.06
CA ILE A 75 0.68 2.12 4.07
C ILE A 75 2.04 2.50 4.67
N VAL A 76 2.60 3.66 4.29
CA VAL A 76 3.83 4.20 4.88
C VAL A 76 3.68 4.39 6.39
N ASP A 77 2.60 5.03 6.84
CA ASP A 77 2.30 5.20 8.27
C ASP A 77 2.21 3.82 8.96
N HIS A 78 1.53 2.87 8.33
CA HIS A 78 1.36 1.53 8.87
C HIS A 78 2.69 0.78 9.03
N TYR A 79 3.56 0.83 8.03
CA TYR A 79 4.89 0.21 8.10
C TYR A 79 5.78 0.92 9.12
N ASN A 80 5.71 2.25 9.25
CA ASN A 80 6.43 2.97 10.30
C ASN A 80 6.01 2.50 11.71
N ASP A 81 4.72 2.27 11.94
CA ASP A 81 4.24 1.73 13.22
C ASP A 81 4.70 0.28 13.46
N GLN A 82 4.74 -0.55 12.42
CA GLN A 82 5.30 -1.91 12.52
C GLN A 82 6.79 -1.89 12.87
N LEU A 83 7.59 -1.06 12.19
CA LEU A 83 9.02 -0.89 12.47
C LEU A 83 9.25 -0.37 13.89
N ARG A 84 8.43 0.57 14.37
CA ARG A 84 8.48 1.05 15.75
C ARG A 84 8.24 -0.09 16.72
N THR A 85 7.16 -0.86 16.51
CA THR A 85 6.81 -2.00 17.37
C THR A 85 7.94 -3.03 17.44
N LEU A 86 8.52 -3.40 16.30
CA LEU A 86 9.61 -4.39 16.22
C LEU A 86 10.92 -3.90 16.85
N SER A 87 11.16 -2.58 16.90
CA SER A 87 12.38 -2.00 17.47
C SER A 87 12.27 -1.68 18.95
N THR A 88 11.09 -1.33 19.45
CA THR A 88 10.89 -0.95 20.87
C THR A 88 10.58 -2.13 21.78
N ASP A 89 10.06 -3.24 21.26
CA ASP A 89 9.86 -4.45 22.06
C ASP A 89 11.16 -5.26 22.11
N GLU A 90 11.83 -5.26 23.27
CA GLU A 90 13.09 -6.01 23.49
C GLU A 90 12.98 -7.49 23.18
N ARG A 91 11.79 -8.10 23.35
CA ARG A 91 11.58 -9.52 23.02
C ARG A 91 11.58 -9.76 21.52
N LEU A 92 11.13 -8.77 20.75
CA LEU A 92 11.07 -8.83 19.30
C LEU A 92 12.39 -8.41 18.65
N SER A 93 13.09 -7.41 19.21
CA SER A 93 14.25 -6.78 18.59
C SER A 93 15.52 -7.64 18.57
N VAL A 94 15.64 -8.60 19.49
CA VAL A 94 16.79 -9.51 19.61
C VAL A 94 16.77 -10.69 18.64
N SER A 95 15.64 -10.99 18.02
CA SER A 95 15.50 -12.11 17.08
C SER A 95 16.03 -11.76 15.70
N SER A 96 16.96 -12.57 15.15
CA SER A 96 17.49 -12.40 13.79
C SER A 96 16.38 -12.43 12.73
N GLU A 97 15.36 -13.27 12.92
CA GLU A 97 14.20 -13.34 12.02
C GLU A 97 13.41 -12.02 12.02
N ASN A 98 13.29 -11.36 13.16
CA ASN A 98 12.59 -10.07 13.24
C ASN A 98 13.44 -8.92 12.68
N GLN A 99 14.77 -9.03 12.72
CA GLN A 99 15.67 -8.09 12.05
C GLN A 99 15.53 -8.18 10.52
N GLU A 100 15.42 -9.39 9.97
CA GLU A 100 15.13 -9.58 8.53
C GLU A 100 13.75 -9.03 8.14
N LEU A 101 12.74 -9.23 9.00
CA LEU A 101 11.42 -8.64 8.80
C LEU A 101 11.47 -7.10 8.83
N CYS A 102 12.20 -6.50 9.78
CA CYS A 102 12.43 -5.06 9.82
C CYS A 102 13.07 -4.54 8.54
N GLN A 103 14.08 -5.23 8.00
CA GLN A 103 14.72 -4.83 6.74
C GLN A 103 13.74 -4.92 5.57
N THR A 104 12.92 -5.96 5.52
CA THR A 104 11.89 -6.14 4.49
C THR A 104 10.85 -5.02 4.55
N ILE A 105 10.26 -4.77 5.73
CA ILE A 105 9.26 -3.71 5.93
C ILE A 105 9.87 -2.35 5.63
N LYS A 106 11.12 -2.11 6.03
CA LYS A 106 11.82 -0.85 5.73
C LYS A 106 11.96 -0.62 4.23
N LYS A 107 12.38 -1.64 3.47
CA LYS A 107 12.48 -1.55 2.01
C LYS A 107 11.12 -1.18 1.41
N PHE A 108 10.07 -1.92 1.75
CA PHE A 108 8.74 -1.68 1.18
C PHE A 108 8.19 -0.32 1.56
N ARG A 109 8.42 0.13 2.80
CA ARG A 109 8.06 1.49 3.24
C ARG A 109 8.77 2.58 2.45
N ASP A 110 10.03 2.37 2.09
CA ASP A 110 10.78 3.30 1.26
C ASP A 110 10.24 3.29 -0.19
N ASP A 111 9.88 2.11 -0.73
CA ASP A 111 9.22 1.96 -2.04
C ASP A 111 7.84 2.67 -2.06
N GLU A 112 7.00 2.50 -1.03
CA GLU A 112 5.70 3.19 -0.95
C GLU A 112 5.82 4.70 -0.81
N GLN A 113 6.87 5.17 -0.15
CA GLN A 113 7.14 6.61 -0.10
C GLN A 113 7.50 7.14 -1.50
N GLU A 114 8.26 6.38 -2.30
CA GLU A 114 8.53 6.74 -3.70
C GLU A 114 7.24 6.71 -4.54
N HIS A 115 6.37 5.72 -4.34
CA HIS A 115 5.05 5.63 -4.98
C HIS A 115 4.19 6.86 -4.66
N HIS A 116 4.12 7.25 -3.39
CA HIS A 116 3.45 8.47 -2.93
C HIS A 116 4.00 9.71 -3.64
N ASP A 117 5.31 9.92 -3.59
CA ASP A 117 5.96 11.11 -4.14
C ASP A 117 5.83 11.17 -5.67
N THR A 118 5.87 10.01 -6.31
CA THR A 118 5.55 9.84 -7.73
C THR A 118 4.12 10.30 -8.02
N GLY A 119 3.14 9.87 -7.23
CA GLY A 119 1.75 10.29 -7.40
C GLY A 119 1.58 11.81 -7.32
N ILE A 120 2.26 12.46 -6.37
CA ILE A 120 2.30 13.93 -6.27
C ILE A 120 2.89 14.54 -7.55
N LYS A 121 4.03 14.02 -8.03
CA LYS A 121 4.70 14.50 -9.24
C LYS A 121 3.83 14.36 -10.50
N TYR A 122 3.00 13.33 -10.59
CA TYR A 122 2.05 13.12 -11.69
C TYR A 122 0.70 13.82 -11.48
N GLY A 123 0.64 14.82 -10.59
CA GLY A 123 -0.50 15.73 -10.49
C GLY A 123 -1.68 15.17 -9.67
N ALA A 124 -1.43 14.28 -8.71
CA ALA A 124 -2.46 13.80 -7.77
C ALA A 124 -3.25 14.96 -7.15
N MET A 125 -2.57 16.02 -6.69
CA MET A 125 -3.19 17.19 -6.04
C MET A 125 -4.10 17.99 -6.96
N GLU A 126 -4.01 17.77 -8.28
CA GLU A 126 -4.84 18.44 -9.29
C GLU A 126 -6.10 17.61 -9.62
N ALA A 127 -6.32 16.48 -8.96
CA ALA A 127 -7.52 15.67 -9.14
C ALA A 127 -8.77 16.42 -8.64
N PRO A 128 -9.92 16.28 -9.32
CA PRO A 128 -11.18 16.83 -8.83
C PRO A 128 -11.50 16.30 -7.43
N PHE A 129 -11.84 17.21 -6.50
CA PHE A 129 -12.16 16.86 -5.10
C PHE A 129 -11.03 16.13 -4.36
N TYR A 130 -9.76 16.40 -4.70
CA TYR A 130 -8.58 15.74 -4.15
C TYR A 130 -8.62 15.55 -2.64
N ASP A 131 -8.86 16.62 -1.87
CA ASP A 131 -8.85 16.55 -0.40
C ASP A 131 -9.92 15.59 0.12
N ALA A 132 -11.14 15.70 -0.39
CA ALA A 132 -12.26 14.84 0.01
C ALA A 132 -12.00 13.36 -0.36
N LEU A 133 -11.51 13.10 -1.58
CA LEU A 133 -11.13 11.75 -2.01
C LEU A 133 -10.03 11.17 -1.11
N THR A 134 -8.98 11.96 -0.89
CA THR A 134 -7.81 11.55 -0.10
C THR A 134 -8.20 11.24 1.33
N THR A 135 -8.94 12.12 2.01
CA THR A 135 -9.40 11.90 3.37
C THR A 135 -10.29 10.65 3.48
N THR A 136 -11.20 10.46 2.51
CA THR A 136 -12.11 9.31 2.49
C THR A 136 -11.35 7.99 2.30
N ILE A 137 -10.47 7.93 1.31
CA ILE A 137 -9.66 6.73 1.04
C ILE A 137 -8.76 6.42 2.24
N LYS A 138 -8.08 7.43 2.80
CA LYS A 138 -7.27 7.26 4.01
C LYS A 138 -8.07 6.67 5.18
N ALA A 139 -9.29 7.17 5.41
CA ALA A 139 -10.15 6.66 6.47
C ALA A 139 -10.54 5.19 6.23
N ILE A 140 -10.93 4.84 5.01
CA ILE A 140 -11.28 3.46 4.63
C ILE A 140 -10.09 2.53 4.81
N CYS A 141 -8.90 2.90 4.32
CA CYS A 141 -7.69 2.09 4.45
C CYS A 141 -7.31 1.86 5.92
N LYS A 142 -7.35 2.90 6.76
CA LYS A 142 -7.07 2.78 8.20
C LYS A 142 -8.04 1.81 8.88
N VAL A 143 -9.34 1.93 8.60
CA VAL A 143 -10.36 1.01 9.14
C VAL A 143 -10.11 -0.42 8.65
N ALA A 144 -9.83 -0.61 7.35
CA ALA A 144 -9.56 -1.93 6.78
C ALA A 144 -8.36 -2.61 7.45
N ILE A 145 -7.27 -1.86 7.68
CA ILE A 145 -6.09 -2.35 8.40
C ILE A 145 -6.44 -2.75 9.84
N GLU A 146 -7.14 -1.89 10.58
CA GLU A 146 -7.48 -2.16 11.98
C GLU A 146 -8.40 -3.38 12.17
N ILE A 147 -9.33 -3.59 11.24
CA ILE A 147 -10.20 -4.77 11.27
C ILE A 147 -9.39 -6.02 10.90
N SER A 148 -8.54 -5.95 9.87
CA SER A 148 -7.74 -7.08 9.39
C SER A 148 -6.70 -7.57 10.39
N LYS A 149 -6.23 -6.71 11.28
CA LYS A 149 -5.35 -7.10 12.40
C LYS A 149 -6.04 -8.02 13.41
N LYS A 150 -7.36 -8.01 13.48
CA LYS A 150 -8.15 -8.67 14.53
C LYS A 150 -8.89 -9.92 14.05
N ILE A 151 -9.17 -10.03 12.75
CA ILE A 151 -10.03 -11.05 12.11
C ILE A 151 -9.26 -11.73 11.00
#